data_AF-A0A2W4R1G8-F1
#
_entry.id   AF-A0A2W4R1G8-F1
#
_cell.length_a   1.000
_cell.length_b   1.000
_cell.length_c   1.000
_cell.angle_alpha   90.00
_cell.angle_beta   90.00
_cell.angle_gamma   90.00
#
_symmetry.space_group_name_H-M   'P 1'
#
loop_
_entity.id
_entity.type
_entity.pdbx_description
1 polymer ?
#
loop_
_entity_poly.entity_id
_entity_poly.type
_entity_poly.pdbx_seq_one_letter_code
_entity_poly.pdbx_strand_id
1 'polypeptide(L)'
;MSRLAHEVGLPLARSAVIRFASEVAFVTERFDRVLASGEFVRVHAEDFCQALAVRPERKYQNIGGPGPREILGLLTDVSSVPQEDCATFFNAIAFNYLLGGTDAHAKNYSLLFGPGQVRLAPLYDIASAFPYYDRQRLKLAKKVGSHYNRDHATDRDWDTLGKAAGLSVAGSARVRELVRVSQRPQTFSKRLRPPTEFALLERHLRNSTRREAFASAVSSPVPRGTKRGLPSGSTPKYDANHCRFGTSPSLIPACDRPSP
;
A
#
# COMPACT_ATOMS: atom_id res chain seq x y z
N MET A 1 -18.84 -0.17 -2.01
CA MET A 1 -17.43 -0.38 -2.36
C MET A 1 -17.27 -1.07 -3.71
N SER A 2 -18.00 -2.15 -4.00
CA SER A 2 -17.91 -2.85 -5.30
C SER A 2 -18.11 -1.97 -6.53
N ARG A 3 -19.05 -1.02 -6.51
CA ARG A 3 -19.23 -0.05 -7.62
C ARG A 3 -18.00 0.82 -7.86
N LEU A 4 -17.44 1.38 -6.78
CA LEU A 4 -16.23 2.20 -6.85
C LEU A 4 -15.03 1.40 -7.37
N ALA A 5 -14.91 0.15 -6.95
CA ALA A 5 -13.85 -0.74 -7.42
C ALA A 5 -13.97 -1.05 -8.92
N HIS A 6 -15.19 -1.26 -9.41
CA HIS A 6 -15.45 -1.43 -10.85
C HIS A 6 -15.10 -0.18 -11.67
N GLU A 7 -15.45 1.01 -11.18
CA GLU A 7 -15.16 2.29 -11.84
C GLU A 7 -13.65 2.61 -11.92
N VAL A 8 -12.85 2.11 -10.97
CA VAL A 8 -11.37 2.23 -11.04
C VAL A 8 -10.73 1.10 -11.88
N GLY A 9 -11.54 0.27 -12.53
CA GLY A 9 -11.09 -0.78 -13.46
C GLY A 9 -10.58 -2.05 -12.79
N LEU A 10 -10.94 -2.32 -11.52
CA LEU A 10 -10.59 -3.59 -10.87
C LEU A 10 -11.53 -4.71 -11.31
N PRO A 11 -11.01 -5.91 -11.65
CA PRO A 11 -11.84 -7.07 -11.94
C PRO A 11 -12.44 -7.60 -10.63
N LEU A 12 -13.75 -7.42 -10.43
CA LEU A 12 -14.47 -7.84 -9.22
C LEU A 12 -15.48 -8.93 -9.52
N ALA A 13 -15.70 -9.80 -8.53
CA ALA A 13 -16.86 -10.67 -8.51
C ALA A 13 -18.15 -9.83 -8.57
N ARG A 14 -19.05 -10.19 -9.49
CA ARG A 14 -20.32 -9.49 -9.68
C ARG A 14 -21.13 -9.59 -8.39
N SER A 15 -21.68 -8.48 -7.94
CA SER A 15 -22.42 -8.43 -6.69
C SER A 15 -23.53 -7.38 -6.72
N ALA A 16 -24.58 -7.62 -5.94
CA ALA A 16 -25.74 -6.76 -5.81
C ALA A 16 -26.26 -6.76 -4.37
N VAL A 17 -26.91 -5.67 -3.98
CA VAL A 17 -27.73 -5.64 -2.77
C VAL A 17 -29.15 -6.04 -3.18
N ILE A 18 -29.65 -7.15 -2.62
CA ILE A 18 -30.97 -7.69 -2.94
C ILE A 18 -31.82 -7.68 -1.67
N ARG A 19 -33.11 -7.33 -1.82
CA ARG A 19 -34.09 -7.39 -0.74
C ARG A 19 -34.93 -8.66 -0.87
N PHE A 20 -34.97 -9.45 0.20
CA PHE A 20 -35.81 -10.63 0.34
C PHE A 20 -36.82 -10.37 1.46
N ALA A 21 -38.04 -9.96 1.10
CA ALA A 21 -39.03 -9.48 2.06
C ALA A 21 -38.45 -8.40 3.01
N SER A 22 -38.35 -8.69 4.33
CA SER A 22 -37.76 -7.80 5.33
C SER A 22 -36.23 -7.71 5.24
N GLU A 23 -35.57 -8.73 4.72
CA GLU A 23 -34.12 -8.88 4.78
C GLU A 23 -33.41 -8.19 3.63
N VAL A 24 -32.28 -7.58 3.93
CA VAL A 24 -31.37 -7.01 2.92
C VAL A 24 -30.08 -7.82 2.92
N ALA A 25 -29.77 -8.43 1.78
CA ALA A 25 -28.59 -9.26 1.62
C ALA A 25 -27.64 -8.67 0.58
N PHE A 26 -26.35 -8.86 0.81
CA PHE A 26 -25.32 -8.65 -0.20
C PHE A 26 -25.06 -9.98 -0.90
N VAL A 27 -25.44 -10.05 -2.18
CA VAL A 27 -25.37 -11.27 -2.99
C VAL A 27 -24.22 -11.15 -3.96
N THR A 28 -23.32 -12.13 -3.95
CA THR A 28 -22.15 -12.21 -4.84
C THR A 28 -22.29 -13.42 -5.75
N GLU A 29 -22.13 -13.21 -7.05
CA GLU A 29 -22.05 -14.26 -8.05
C GLU A 29 -20.73 -15.03 -7.88
N ARG A 30 -20.83 -16.36 -7.80
CA ARG A 30 -19.66 -17.23 -7.63
C ARG A 30 -18.85 -17.31 -8.91
N PHE A 31 -17.63 -16.78 -8.90
CA PHE A 31 -16.71 -16.85 -10.03
C PHE A 31 -16.18 -18.27 -10.32
N ASP A 32 -16.30 -19.20 -9.36
CA ASP A 32 -15.90 -20.60 -9.49
C ASP A 32 -17.04 -21.50 -10.00
N ARG A 33 -18.10 -20.90 -10.55
CA ARG A 33 -19.23 -21.57 -11.20
C ARG A 33 -19.45 -20.94 -12.56
N VAL A 34 -19.43 -21.76 -13.61
CA VAL A 34 -19.65 -21.32 -15.00
C VAL A 34 -20.84 -22.07 -15.58
N LEU A 35 -21.76 -21.35 -16.21
CA LEU A 35 -22.87 -21.96 -16.92
C LEU A 35 -22.38 -22.46 -18.29
N ALA A 36 -22.40 -23.77 -18.51
CA ALA A 36 -22.04 -24.40 -19.78
C ALA A 36 -23.14 -25.40 -20.17
N SER A 37 -23.65 -25.28 -21.38
CA SER A 37 -24.71 -26.17 -21.91
C SER A 37 -25.95 -26.29 -21.01
N GLY A 38 -26.32 -25.22 -20.31
CA GLY A 38 -27.47 -25.21 -19.39
C GLY A 38 -27.19 -25.73 -17.98
N GLU A 39 -25.97 -26.20 -17.70
CA GLU A 39 -25.58 -26.71 -16.38
C GLU A 39 -24.43 -25.91 -15.77
N PHE A 40 -24.36 -25.88 -14.44
CA PHE A 40 -23.26 -25.25 -13.72
C PHE A 40 -22.08 -26.20 -13.58
N VAL A 41 -20.96 -25.82 -14.19
CA VAL A 41 -19.67 -26.50 -14.04
C VAL A 41 -18.85 -25.80 -12.95
N ARG A 42 -18.15 -26.59 -12.14
CA ARG A 42 -17.24 -26.08 -11.10
C ARG A 42 -15.86 -25.79 -11.71
N VAL A 43 -15.32 -24.61 -11.41
CA VAL A 43 -13.92 -24.25 -11.70
C VAL A 43 -13.14 -24.42 -10.41
N HIS A 44 -11.98 -25.07 -10.47
CA HIS A 44 -11.15 -25.23 -9.28
C HIS A 44 -10.56 -23.88 -8.87
N ALA A 45 -10.57 -23.61 -7.56
CA ALA A 45 -10.14 -22.35 -6.99
C ALA A 45 -9.37 -22.60 -5.69
N GLU A 46 -8.26 -21.90 -5.50
CA GLU A 46 -7.46 -21.96 -4.28
C GLU A 46 -7.21 -20.56 -3.75
N ASP A 47 -7.39 -20.33 -2.46
CA ASP A 47 -6.94 -19.09 -1.83
C ASP A 47 -5.42 -19.06 -1.65
N PHE A 48 -4.82 -17.88 -1.44
CA PHE A 48 -3.35 -17.79 -1.33
C PHE A 48 -2.78 -18.42 -0.05
N CYS A 49 -3.60 -18.74 0.96
CA CYS A 49 -3.12 -19.58 2.06
C CYS A 49 -2.95 -21.01 1.58
N GLN A 50 -3.93 -21.56 0.85
CA GLN A 50 -3.87 -22.90 0.29
C GLN A 50 -2.71 -23.04 -0.70
N ALA A 51 -2.62 -22.13 -1.67
CA ALA A 51 -1.60 -22.19 -2.72
C ALA A 51 -0.16 -22.04 -2.19
N LEU A 52 0.02 -21.41 -1.03
CA LEU A 52 1.32 -21.27 -0.34
C LEU A 52 1.50 -22.26 0.82
N ALA A 53 0.62 -23.24 0.96
CA ALA A 53 0.62 -24.21 2.05
C ALA A 53 0.67 -23.58 3.47
N VAL A 54 0.02 -22.43 3.64
CA VAL A 54 -0.13 -21.72 4.92
C VAL A 54 -1.45 -22.09 5.57
N ARG A 55 -1.40 -22.42 6.87
CA ARG A 55 -2.61 -22.71 7.65
C ARG A 55 -3.55 -21.50 7.72
N PRO A 56 -4.88 -21.70 7.72
CA PRO A 56 -5.86 -20.61 7.65
C PRO A 56 -5.82 -19.67 8.87
N GLU A 57 -5.39 -20.15 10.04
CA GLU A 57 -5.24 -19.32 11.24
C GLU A 57 -4.17 -18.24 11.05
N ARG A 58 -3.22 -18.45 10.12
CA ARG A 58 -2.15 -17.51 9.78
C ARG A 58 -2.49 -16.67 8.55
N LYS A 59 -3.77 -16.39 8.28
CA LYS A 59 -4.17 -15.63 7.07
C LYS A 59 -3.61 -14.21 6.99
N TYR A 60 -3.34 -13.57 8.14
CA TYR A 60 -2.80 -12.21 8.20
C TYR A 60 -1.27 -12.19 8.22
N GLN A 61 -0.67 -11.18 7.58
CA GLN A 61 0.78 -11.04 7.51
C GLN A 61 1.43 -10.85 8.89
N ASN A 62 0.76 -10.17 9.81
CA ASN A 62 1.29 -9.88 11.16
C ASN A 62 1.40 -11.13 12.05
N ILE A 63 0.76 -12.24 11.69
CA ILE A 63 0.80 -13.53 12.40
C ILE A 63 1.48 -14.63 11.55
N GLY A 64 2.30 -14.22 10.58
CA GLY A 64 3.09 -15.13 9.75
C GLY A 64 2.42 -15.58 8.45
N GLY A 65 1.37 -14.88 8.01
CA GLY A 65 0.73 -15.10 6.72
C GLY A 65 1.45 -14.48 5.52
N PRO A 66 1.07 -14.87 4.29
CA PRO A 66 1.65 -14.33 3.07
C PRO A 66 1.49 -12.81 2.93
N GLY A 67 2.61 -12.13 2.76
CA GLY A 67 2.67 -10.71 2.42
C GLY A 67 2.62 -10.48 0.91
N PRO A 68 2.74 -9.21 0.48
CA PRO A 68 2.76 -8.89 -0.95
C PRO A 68 3.89 -9.56 -1.73
N ARG A 69 5.07 -9.73 -1.12
CA ARG A 69 6.23 -10.33 -1.79
C ARG A 69 6.00 -11.79 -2.15
N GLU A 70 5.51 -12.58 -1.19
CA GLU A 70 5.23 -14.01 -1.38
C GLU A 70 4.11 -14.20 -2.42
N ILE A 71 3.08 -13.37 -2.36
CA ILE A 71 1.95 -13.42 -3.30
C ILE A 71 2.40 -13.04 -4.73
N LEU A 72 3.20 -11.98 -4.89
CA LEU A 72 3.74 -11.58 -6.19
C LEU A 72 4.69 -12.64 -6.76
N GLY A 73 5.51 -13.27 -5.93
CA GLY A 73 6.35 -14.40 -6.32
C GLY A 73 5.51 -15.54 -6.88
N LEU A 74 4.51 -15.99 -6.13
CA LEU A 74 3.61 -17.06 -6.59
C LEU A 74 2.93 -16.69 -7.92
N LEU A 75 2.36 -15.49 -8.03
CA LEU A 75 1.72 -15.03 -9.26
C LEU A 75 2.69 -15.01 -10.44
N THR A 76 3.94 -14.63 -10.21
CA THR A 76 5.00 -14.65 -11.23
C THR A 76 5.28 -16.06 -11.71
N ASP A 77 5.28 -17.03 -10.80
CA ASP A 77 5.64 -18.42 -11.08
C ASP A 77 4.50 -19.22 -11.74
N VAL A 78 3.25 -18.99 -11.33
CA VAL A 78 2.13 -19.88 -11.70
C VAL A 78 1.09 -19.26 -12.62
N SER A 79 0.96 -17.93 -12.68
CA SER A 79 -0.06 -17.30 -13.53
C SER A 79 0.28 -17.50 -15.01
N SER A 80 -0.75 -17.74 -15.83
CA SER A 80 -0.65 -17.74 -17.28
C SER A 80 -0.46 -16.35 -17.87
N VAL A 81 -0.79 -15.28 -17.12
CA VAL A 81 -0.53 -13.88 -17.53
C VAL A 81 0.02 -13.08 -16.33
N PRO A 82 1.26 -13.35 -15.89
CA PRO A 82 1.81 -12.80 -14.66
C PRO A 82 1.80 -11.28 -14.57
N GLN A 83 2.09 -10.59 -15.67
CA GLN A 83 2.16 -9.13 -15.71
C GLN A 83 0.80 -8.50 -15.37
N GLU A 84 -0.28 -9.03 -15.93
CA GLU A 84 -1.65 -8.55 -15.66
C GLU A 84 -2.09 -8.88 -14.23
N ASP A 85 -1.82 -10.09 -13.77
CA ASP A 85 -2.29 -10.56 -12.47
C ASP A 85 -1.50 -9.88 -11.32
N CYS A 86 -0.19 -9.69 -11.47
CA CYS A 86 0.63 -8.91 -10.54
C CYS A 86 0.21 -7.44 -10.50
N ALA A 87 -0.07 -6.83 -11.65
CA ALA A 87 -0.57 -5.46 -11.71
C ALA A 87 -1.96 -5.34 -11.06
N THR A 88 -2.83 -6.32 -11.26
CA THR A 88 -4.15 -6.41 -10.62
C THR A 88 -4.02 -6.52 -9.10
N PHE A 89 -3.13 -7.37 -8.61
CA PHE A 89 -2.86 -7.51 -7.18
C PHE A 89 -2.28 -6.23 -6.57
N PHE A 90 -1.34 -5.55 -7.26
CA PHE A 90 -0.86 -4.23 -6.86
C PHE A 90 -2.02 -3.23 -6.72
N ASN A 91 -2.86 -3.13 -7.75
CA ASN A 91 -4.01 -2.23 -7.75
C ASN A 91 -4.99 -2.57 -6.62
N ALA A 92 -5.15 -3.85 -6.27
CA ALA A 92 -5.97 -4.30 -5.15
C ALA A 92 -5.40 -3.84 -3.79
N ILE A 93 -4.08 -3.92 -3.59
CA ILE A 93 -3.42 -3.40 -2.37
C ILE A 93 -3.59 -1.89 -2.29
N ALA A 94 -3.30 -1.18 -3.39
CA ALA A 94 -3.48 0.26 -3.47
C ALA A 94 -4.92 0.64 -3.15
N PHE A 95 -5.90 -0.04 -3.74
CA PHE A 95 -7.31 0.25 -3.51
C PHE A 95 -7.76 -0.03 -2.07
N ASN A 96 -7.32 -1.13 -1.45
CA ASN A 96 -7.56 -1.37 -0.03
C ASN A 96 -6.92 -0.28 0.85
N TYR A 97 -5.73 0.19 0.49
CA TYR A 97 -5.10 1.33 1.14
C TYR A 97 -5.97 2.60 1.03
N LEU A 98 -6.51 2.89 -0.15
CA LEU A 98 -7.42 4.04 -0.37
C LEU A 98 -8.70 3.94 0.48
N LEU A 99 -9.25 2.73 0.63
CA LEU A 99 -10.50 2.47 1.34
C LEU A 99 -10.36 2.27 2.85
N GLY A 100 -9.13 2.24 3.38
CA GLY A 100 -8.92 1.78 4.76
C GLY A 100 -9.37 0.33 4.95
N GLY A 101 -9.10 -0.53 3.96
CA GLY A 101 -9.36 -1.96 4.00
C GLY A 101 -8.41 -2.64 4.98
N THR A 102 -8.94 -2.98 6.16
CA THR A 102 -8.17 -3.58 7.26
C THR A 102 -8.15 -5.11 7.22
N ASP A 103 -8.91 -5.72 6.30
CA ASP A 103 -9.12 -7.18 6.27
C ASP A 103 -8.69 -7.85 4.95
N ALA A 104 -7.91 -7.16 4.11
CA ALA A 104 -7.36 -7.70 2.85
C ALA A 104 -6.24 -8.73 3.07
N HIS A 105 -6.56 -9.85 3.73
CA HIS A 105 -5.63 -10.92 4.08
C HIS A 105 -5.44 -11.93 2.94
N ALA A 106 -4.53 -12.91 3.10
CA ALA A 106 -4.19 -13.84 2.02
C ALA A 106 -5.38 -14.67 1.51
N LYS A 107 -6.37 -14.98 2.37
CA LYS A 107 -7.58 -15.69 1.94
C LYS A 107 -8.59 -14.86 1.13
N ASN A 108 -8.36 -13.56 0.93
CA ASN A 108 -9.24 -12.68 0.13
C ASN A 108 -8.77 -12.54 -1.32
N TYR A 109 -7.82 -13.39 -1.71
CA TYR A 109 -7.30 -13.51 -3.05
C TYR A 109 -7.32 -15.01 -3.37
N SER A 110 -7.58 -15.36 -4.62
CA SER A 110 -7.58 -16.75 -5.07
C SER A 110 -6.99 -16.90 -6.46
N LEU A 111 -6.47 -18.08 -6.75
CA LEU A 111 -6.16 -18.56 -8.09
C LEU A 111 -7.35 -19.34 -8.63
N LEU A 112 -7.62 -19.20 -9.93
CA LEU A 112 -8.56 -20.01 -10.69
C LEU A 112 -7.81 -20.90 -11.66
N PHE A 113 -8.20 -22.16 -11.70
CA PHE A 113 -7.60 -23.19 -12.54
C PHE A 113 -8.60 -23.58 -13.63
N GLY A 114 -8.35 -23.08 -14.84
CA GLY A 114 -9.08 -23.43 -16.05
C GLY A 114 -8.30 -24.44 -16.91
N PRO A 115 -8.85 -24.85 -18.06
CA PRO A 115 -8.17 -25.75 -18.99
C PRO A 115 -6.84 -25.16 -19.48
N GLY A 116 -5.72 -25.67 -18.95
CA GLY A 116 -4.37 -25.21 -19.28
C GLY A 116 -4.04 -23.79 -18.83
N GLN A 117 -4.83 -23.18 -17.95
CA GLN A 117 -4.64 -21.80 -17.50
C GLN A 117 -4.80 -21.65 -16.00
N VAL A 118 -3.97 -20.78 -15.42
CA VAL A 118 -4.06 -20.35 -14.03
C VAL A 118 -4.11 -18.83 -14.02
N ARG A 119 -5.13 -18.25 -13.39
CA ARG A 119 -5.32 -16.79 -13.32
C ARG A 119 -5.66 -16.35 -11.92
N LEU A 120 -5.32 -15.11 -11.57
CA LEU A 120 -5.89 -14.46 -10.39
C LEU A 120 -7.42 -14.38 -10.55
N ALA A 121 -8.15 -14.84 -9.54
CA ALA A 121 -9.60 -14.73 -9.47
C ALA A 121 -10.05 -13.26 -9.46
N PRO A 122 -11.28 -12.95 -9.92
CA PRO A 122 -11.88 -11.64 -9.67
C PRO A 122 -11.82 -11.31 -8.17
N LEU A 123 -11.49 -10.07 -7.83
CA LEU A 123 -11.42 -9.63 -6.45
C LEU A 123 -12.79 -9.75 -5.76
N TYR A 124 -12.77 -10.16 -4.51
CA TYR A 124 -13.95 -10.31 -3.67
C TYR A 124 -13.65 -9.81 -2.26
N ASP A 125 -14.70 -9.69 -1.45
CA ASP A 125 -14.59 -9.28 -0.04
C ASP A 125 -13.81 -7.96 0.17
N ILE A 126 -14.11 -6.98 -0.68
CA ILE A 126 -13.56 -5.61 -0.55
C ILE A 126 -14.47 -4.78 0.34
N ALA A 127 -13.97 -4.44 1.52
CA ALA A 127 -14.67 -3.64 2.52
C ALA A 127 -13.86 -2.41 2.94
N SER A 128 -14.56 -1.42 3.50
CA SER A 128 -13.97 -0.20 4.05
C SER A 128 -14.29 -0.11 5.54
N ALA A 129 -13.27 0.17 6.35
CA ALA A 129 -13.42 0.33 7.79
C ALA A 129 -13.81 1.78 8.20
N PHE A 130 -13.73 2.74 7.27
CA PHE A 130 -14.02 4.16 7.56
C PHE A 130 -15.39 4.45 8.17
N PRO A 131 -16.49 3.76 7.79
CA PRO A 131 -17.80 4.01 8.41
C PRO A 131 -17.85 3.65 9.90
N TYR A 132 -16.89 2.87 10.40
CA TYR A 132 -16.95 2.24 11.73
C TYR A 132 -15.88 2.72 12.70
N TYR A 133 -14.77 3.29 12.21
CA TYR A 133 -13.61 3.61 13.05
C TYR A 133 -13.01 4.98 12.75
N ASP A 134 -12.43 5.59 13.79
CA ASP A 134 -11.61 6.78 13.64
C ASP A 134 -10.32 6.48 12.86
N ARG A 135 -9.98 7.39 11.95
CA ARG A 135 -8.98 7.30 10.89
C ARG A 135 -7.60 6.92 11.43
N GLN A 136 -7.23 7.47 12.58
CA GLN A 136 -5.90 7.31 13.19
C GLN A 136 -5.65 5.90 13.74
N ARG A 137 -6.68 5.05 13.82
CA ARG A 137 -6.57 3.69 14.37
C ARG A 137 -6.53 2.59 13.30
N LEU A 138 -6.66 2.94 12.02
CA LEU A 138 -6.73 1.95 10.94
C LEU A 138 -5.34 1.42 10.57
N LYS A 139 -5.17 0.10 10.69
CA LYS A 139 -3.98 -0.63 10.21
C LYS A 139 -4.38 -1.48 9.01
N LEU A 140 -3.56 -1.44 7.96
CA LEU A 140 -3.74 -2.26 6.76
C LEU A 140 -3.52 -3.74 7.10
N ALA A 141 -4.17 -4.64 6.35
CA ALA A 141 -3.96 -6.08 6.49
C ALA A 141 -2.58 -6.54 5.98
N LYS A 142 -2.03 -5.83 4.98
CA LYS A 142 -0.72 -6.08 4.38
C LYS A 142 0.14 -4.82 4.46
N LYS A 143 1.43 -4.99 4.72
CA LYS A 143 2.40 -3.89 4.74
C LYS A 143 2.59 -3.31 3.35
N VAL A 144 2.75 -1.98 3.29
CA VAL A 144 3.36 -1.28 2.17
C VAL A 144 4.73 -0.80 2.68
N GLY A 145 5.81 -1.26 2.05
CA GLY A 145 7.16 -1.13 2.62
C GLY A 145 7.25 -1.85 3.97
N SER A 146 7.57 -1.11 5.03
CA SER A 146 7.63 -1.63 6.40
C SER A 146 6.37 -1.32 7.24
N HIS A 147 5.35 -0.70 6.65
CA HIS A 147 4.30 -0.01 7.39
C HIS A 147 2.93 -0.69 7.29
N TYR A 148 2.32 -0.96 8.46
CA TYR A 148 0.88 -1.27 8.56
C TYR A 148 0.04 0.00 8.72
N ASN A 149 0.62 1.08 9.27
CA ASN A 149 -0.06 2.37 9.33
C ASN A 149 -0.05 2.99 7.94
N ARG A 150 -1.25 3.26 7.42
CA ARG A 150 -1.46 3.88 6.11
C ARG A 150 -0.70 5.20 5.97
N ASP A 151 -0.69 6.01 7.02
CA ASP A 151 -0.11 7.35 7.02
C ASP A 151 1.44 7.34 7.06
N HIS A 152 2.06 6.16 7.06
CA HIS A 152 3.52 6.03 7.01
C HIS A 152 4.02 5.53 5.66
N ALA A 153 3.15 5.06 4.76
CA ALA A 153 3.57 4.62 3.44
C ALA A 153 4.09 5.79 2.60
N THR A 154 5.29 5.62 2.03
CA THR A 154 5.97 6.64 1.23
C THR A 154 5.87 6.36 -0.26
N ASP A 155 6.24 7.33 -1.11
CA ASP A 155 6.28 7.10 -2.57
C ASP A 155 7.31 6.01 -2.91
N ARG A 156 8.46 5.99 -2.20
CA ARG A 156 9.47 4.93 -2.35
C ARG A 156 8.93 3.54 -2.05
N ASP A 157 8.09 3.39 -1.03
CA ASP A 157 7.50 2.09 -0.68
C ASP A 157 6.59 1.58 -1.81
N TRP A 158 5.79 2.49 -2.38
CA TRP A 158 4.93 2.17 -3.52
C TRP A 158 5.72 1.87 -4.78
N ASP A 159 6.80 2.61 -5.05
CA ASP A 159 7.65 2.37 -6.21
C ASP A 159 8.38 1.03 -6.10
N THR A 160 8.82 0.66 -4.90
CA THR A 160 9.42 -0.66 -4.63
C THR A 160 8.42 -1.77 -4.87
N LEU A 161 7.19 -1.64 -4.34
CA LEU A 161 6.13 -2.62 -4.57
C LEU A 161 5.70 -2.68 -6.04
N GLY A 162 5.62 -1.53 -6.71
CA GLY A 162 5.27 -1.43 -8.14
C GLY A 162 6.31 -2.10 -9.03
N LYS A 163 7.59 -1.92 -8.71
CA LYS A 163 8.69 -2.62 -9.39
C LYS A 163 8.62 -4.13 -9.17
N ALA A 164 8.34 -4.58 -7.94
CA ALA A 164 8.15 -6.00 -7.64
C ALA A 164 6.93 -6.60 -8.37
N ALA A 165 5.90 -5.80 -8.64
CA ALA A 165 4.73 -6.18 -9.41
C ALA A 165 4.92 -6.07 -10.94
N GLY A 166 6.10 -5.64 -11.41
CA GLY A 166 6.40 -5.52 -12.85
C GLY A 166 5.69 -4.35 -13.54
N LEU A 167 5.30 -3.30 -12.81
CA LEU A 167 4.64 -2.14 -13.41
C LEU A 167 5.59 -1.37 -14.34
N SER A 168 5.04 -0.88 -15.46
CA SER A 168 5.76 -0.03 -16.43
C SER A 168 5.91 1.43 -15.96
N VAL A 169 5.13 1.83 -14.96
CA VAL A 169 5.17 3.16 -14.35
C VAL A 169 5.55 3.05 -12.88
N ALA A 170 6.03 4.14 -12.29
CA ALA A 170 6.27 4.23 -10.85
C ALA A 170 5.00 3.84 -10.06
N GLY A 171 5.14 3.00 -9.04
CA GLY A 171 4.00 2.53 -8.25
C GLY A 171 3.27 3.68 -7.56
N SER A 172 4.00 4.68 -7.06
CA SER A 172 3.43 5.92 -6.52
C SER A 172 2.61 6.70 -7.56
N ALA A 173 3.06 6.75 -8.82
CA ALA A 173 2.31 7.36 -9.91
C ALA A 173 1.01 6.60 -10.20
N ARG A 174 1.05 5.27 -10.19
CA ARG A 174 -0.14 4.42 -10.34
C ARG A 174 -1.14 4.61 -9.20
N VAL A 175 -0.66 4.71 -7.95
CA VAL A 175 -1.52 5.00 -6.80
C VAL A 175 -2.24 6.34 -6.96
N ARG A 176 -1.53 7.41 -7.37
CA ARG A 176 -2.15 8.72 -7.64
C ARG A 176 -3.16 8.67 -8.77
N GLU A 177 -2.90 7.88 -9.80
CA GLU A 177 -3.87 7.65 -10.88
C GLU A 177 -5.16 7.03 -10.34
N LEU A 178 -5.06 5.97 -9.53
CA LEU A 178 -6.22 5.35 -8.89
C LEU A 178 -6.99 6.34 -8.02
N VAL A 179 -6.30 7.21 -7.28
CA VAL A 179 -6.94 8.29 -6.52
C VAL A 179 -7.70 9.25 -7.43
N ARG A 180 -7.09 9.73 -8.52
CA ARG A 180 -7.75 10.62 -9.48
C ARG A 180 -9.00 9.99 -10.09
N VAL A 181 -8.92 8.72 -10.51
CA VAL A 181 -10.08 8.00 -11.09
C VAL A 181 -11.17 7.81 -10.03
N SER A 182 -10.78 7.47 -8.80
CA SER A 182 -11.72 7.27 -7.70
C SER A 182 -12.50 8.54 -7.34
N GLN A 183 -11.98 9.74 -7.65
CA GLN A 183 -12.61 11.02 -7.34
C GLN A 183 -13.52 11.57 -8.44
N ARG A 184 -13.63 10.89 -9.59
CA ARG A 184 -14.45 11.39 -10.70
C ARG A 184 -15.94 11.44 -10.29
N PRO A 185 -16.70 12.47 -10.72
CA PRO A 185 -18.10 12.64 -10.33
C PRO A 185 -18.99 11.44 -10.66
N GLN A 186 -18.74 10.76 -11.77
CA GLN A 186 -19.45 9.56 -12.20
C GLN A 186 -19.22 8.34 -11.29
N THR A 187 -18.09 8.30 -10.59
CA THR A 187 -17.68 7.20 -9.70
C THR A 187 -18.52 7.16 -8.43
N PHE A 188 -19.18 8.28 -8.09
CA PHE A 188 -20.12 8.35 -6.99
C PHE A 188 -21.52 8.70 -7.49
N SER A 189 -22.52 7.92 -7.10
CA SER A 189 -23.91 8.36 -7.29
C SER A 189 -24.12 9.71 -6.60
N LYS A 190 -25.03 10.57 -7.08
CA LYS A 190 -25.34 11.89 -6.49
C LYS A 190 -25.54 11.91 -4.94
N ARG A 191 -25.77 10.75 -4.31
CA ARG A 191 -25.91 10.55 -2.86
C ARG A 191 -24.60 10.28 -2.11
N LEU A 192 -23.57 9.75 -2.77
CA LEU A 192 -22.23 9.60 -2.20
C LEU A 192 -21.41 10.81 -2.66
N ARG A 193 -20.92 11.63 -1.72
CA ARG A 193 -19.81 12.52 -2.04
C ARG A 193 -18.53 11.67 -2.10
N PRO A 194 -17.49 12.06 -2.86
CA PRO A 194 -16.18 11.46 -2.65
C PRO A 194 -15.88 11.52 -1.15
N PRO A 195 -15.62 10.38 -0.48
CA PRO A 195 -15.34 10.39 0.94
C PRO A 195 -14.27 11.44 1.21
N THR A 196 -14.46 12.29 2.21
CA THR A 196 -13.47 13.28 2.66
C THR A 196 -12.08 12.64 2.82
N GLU A 197 -12.07 11.34 3.10
CA GLU A 197 -10.93 10.43 3.09
C GLU A 197 -10.05 10.47 1.84
N PHE A 198 -10.61 10.48 0.63
CA PHE A 198 -9.83 10.54 -0.61
C PHE A 198 -9.11 11.88 -0.76
N ALA A 199 -9.76 12.98 -0.36
CA ALA A 199 -9.16 14.32 -0.38
C ALA A 199 -8.05 14.46 0.69
N LEU A 200 -8.22 13.82 1.85
CA LEU A 200 -7.22 13.79 2.92
C LEU A 200 -6.02 12.91 2.55
N LEU A 201 -6.25 11.81 1.82
CA LEU A 201 -5.17 10.99 1.31
C LEU A 201 -4.37 11.70 0.22
N GLU A 202 -5.02 12.42 -0.69
CA GLU A 202 -4.34 13.31 -1.64
C GLU A 202 -3.41 14.31 -0.94
N ARG A 203 -3.86 14.89 0.18
CA ARG A 203 -3.01 15.77 1.00
C ARG A 203 -1.84 14.99 1.62
N HIS A 204 -2.07 13.76 2.07
CA HIS A 204 -1.03 12.91 2.61
C HIS A 204 0.04 12.57 1.57
N LEU A 205 -0.36 12.08 0.39
CA LEU A 205 0.54 11.77 -0.73
C LEU A 205 1.31 13.01 -1.21
N ARG A 206 0.69 14.20 -1.23
CA ARG A 206 1.43 15.45 -1.52
C ARG A 206 2.46 15.79 -0.44
N ASN A 207 2.14 15.52 0.82
CA ASN A 207 3.03 15.82 1.94
C ASN A 207 4.18 14.81 2.04
N SER A 208 3.98 13.53 1.71
CA SER A 208 5.05 12.54 1.65
C SER A 208 6.09 12.92 0.60
N THR A 209 5.65 13.27 -0.63
CA THR A 209 6.56 13.73 -1.69
C THR A 209 7.35 14.97 -1.27
N ARG A 210 6.72 15.93 -0.57
CA ARG A 210 7.41 17.13 -0.07
C ARG A 210 8.45 16.79 0.99
N ARG A 211 8.14 15.87 1.91
CA ARG A 211 9.09 15.40 2.94
C ARG A 211 10.28 14.66 2.33
N GLU A 212 10.04 13.84 1.30
CA GLU A 212 11.10 13.13 0.58
C GLU A 212 11.96 14.08 -0.27
N ALA A 213 11.34 15.05 -0.96
CA ALA A 213 12.07 16.08 -1.69
C ALA A 213 12.96 16.92 -0.75
N PHE A 214 12.44 17.28 0.43
CA PHE A 214 13.21 17.96 1.47
C PHE A 214 14.35 17.07 2.00
N ALA A 215 14.08 15.81 2.35
CA ALA A 215 15.10 14.88 2.82
C ALA A 215 16.19 14.66 1.76
N SER A 216 15.83 14.53 0.49
CA SER A 216 16.77 14.41 -0.64
C SER A 216 17.59 15.68 -0.85
N ALA A 217 17.01 16.86 -0.66
CA ALA A 217 17.72 18.14 -0.77
C ALA A 217 18.74 18.33 0.37
N VAL A 218 18.40 17.87 1.58
CA VAL A 218 19.29 17.93 2.76
C VAL A 218 20.40 16.88 2.71
N SER A 219 20.17 15.75 2.02
CA SER A 219 21.16 14.66 1.85
C SER A 219 21.98 14.75 0.56
N SER A 220 21.69 15.73 -0.30
CA SER A 220 22.51 16.00 -1.49
C SER A 220 23.84 16.65 -1.07
N PRO A 221 25.00 16.13 -1.54
CA PRO A 221 26.28 16.74 -1.22
C PRO A 221 26.33 18.18 -1.76
N VAL A 222 26.67 19.13 -0.89
CA VAL A 222 26.92 20.53 -1.30
C VAL A 222 27.93 20.51 -2.45
N PRO A 223 27.63 21.12 -3.61
CA PRO A 223 28.58 21.18 -4.71
C PRO A 223 29.86 21.84 -4.21
N ARG A 224 31.00 21.15 -4.30
CA ARG A 224 32.30 21.79 -4.10
C ARG A 224 32.45 22.82 -5.21
N GLY A 225 32.22 24.08 -4.86
CA GLY A 225 32.42 25.20 -5.77
C GLY A 225 33.81 25.13 -6.39
N THR A 226 33.86 25.16 -7.72
CA THR A 226 35.09 25.37 -8.47
C THR A 226 35.71 26.68 -7.98
N LYS A 227 36.94 26.59 -7.43
CA LYS A 227 37.74 27.76 -7.07
C LYS A 227 37.93 28.61 -8.33
N ARG A 228 37.17 29.70 -8.48
CA ARG A 228 37.56 30.80 -9.36
C ARG A 228 38.76 31.48 -8.69
N GLY A 229 39.84 31.61 -9.45
CA GLY A 229 41.08 32.24 -8.99
C GLY A 229 40.82 33.66 -8.50
N LEU A 230 41.34 33.97 -7.31
CA LEU A 230 41.59 35.34 -6.88
C LEU A 230 43.06 35.68 -7.19
N PRO A 231 43.35 36.91 -7.65
CA PRO A 231 44.71 37.33 -7.95
C PRO A 231 45.51 37.50 -6.64
N SER A 232 46.81 37.24 -6.77
CA SER A 232 47.83 37.30 -5.72
C SER A 232 47.87 38.66 -5.01
N GLY A 233 47.72 38.65 -3.69
CA GLY A 233 47.99 39.78 -2.80
C GLY A 233 48.55 39.29 -1.47
N SER A 234 49.80 39.68 -1.21
CA SER A 234 50.57 39.71 0.05
C SER A 234 50.00 39.03 1.31
N THR A 235 50.75 38.07 1.85
CA THR A 235 50.59 37.49 3.19
C THR A 235 51.12 38.44 4.28
N PRO A 236 50.42 38.53 5.43
CA PRO A 236 51.06 38.75 6.71
C PRO A 236 51.14 37.41 7.47
N LYS A 237 52.33 37.10 7.98
CA LYS A 237 52.61 36.01 8.91
C LYS A 237 51.87 36.25 10.23
N TYR A 238 51.23 35.23 10.79
CA TYR A 238 51.00 35.14 12.23
C TYR A 238 51.15 33.70 12.74
N ASP A 239 51.78 33.64 13.89
CA ASP A 239 52.51 32.53 14.50
C ASP A 239 51.58 31.52 15.20
N ALA A 240 51.92 30.25 15.10
CA ALA A 240 51.22 29.16 15.75
C ALA A 240 51.85 28.88 17.11
N ASN A 241 51.24 29.39 18.19
CA ASN A 241 51.41 28.85 19.54
C ASN A 241 50.51 29.60 20.54
N HIS A 242 49.36 29.03 20.90
CA HIS A 242 48.78 29.02 22.26
C HIS A 242 47.30 28.62 22.21
N CYS A 243 46.98 27.44 22.72
CA CYS A 243 45.85 27.23 23.63
C CYS A 243 45.95 25.83 24.23
N ARG A 244 46.38 25.77 25.49
CA ARG A 244 46.44 24.56 26.31
C ARG A 244 45.03 24.18 26.78
N PHE A 245 44.73 22.89 26.70
CA PHE A 245 43.61 22.25 27.37
C PHE A 245 43.81 22.29 28.90
N GLY A 246 42.78 22.74 29.62
CA GLY A 246 42.68 22.63 31.08
C GLY A 246 41.63 21.56 31.44
N THR A 247 42.09 20.54 32.14
CA THR A 247 41.30 19.48 32.80
C THR A 247 41.03 19.86 34.26
N SER A 248 39.81 19.64 34.76
CA SER A 248 39.55 19.06 36.10
C SER A 248 38.06 18.87 36.41
N PRO A 249 37.70 17.96 37.35
CA PRO A 249 36.44 17.22 37.33
C PRO A 249 35.53 17.46 38.56
N SER A 250 34.40 16.72 38.56
CA SER A 250 33.57 16.25 39.69
C SER A 250 32.48 17.16 40.29
N LEU A 251 31.22 16.69 40.25
CA LEU A 251 30.45 16.19 41.40
C LEU A 251 28.95 15.97 41.05
N ILE A 252 28.46 14.75 41.34
CA ILE A 252 27.05 14.29 41.48
C ILE A 252 26.94 13.90 42.98
N PRO A 253 25.85 14.16 43.75
CA PRO A 253 24.54 13.47 43.67
C PRO A 253 23.33 14.36 44.12
N ALA A 254 22.06 13.98 44.25
CA ALA A 254 21.33 12.71 44.26
C ALA A 254 19.84 12.93 43.87
N CYS A 255 19.09 11.81 43.83
CA CYS A 255 17.64 11.66 43.71
C CYS A 255 16.81 12.53 44.68
N ASP A 256 15.57 12.89 44.26
CA ASP A 256 14.36 12.59 45.04
C ASP A 256 13.07 12.76 44.21
N ARG A 257 12.18 11.76 44.30
CA ARG A 257 10.75 11.80 43.90
C ARG A 257 9.92 12.00 45.16
N PRO A 258 8.68 12.50 45.04
CA PRO A 258 7.65 12.06 45.97
C PRO A 258 6.34 11.62 45.28
N SER A 259 5.86 10.45 45.65
CA SER A 259 4.43 10.12 45.83
C SER A 259 4.38 9.01 46.89
N PRO A 260 3.36 8.98 47.76
CA PRO A 260 2.04 8.48 47.37
C PRO A 260 1.00 9.56 47.14
#